data_AF-A0A2G6HBW1-F1
#
_entry.id   AF-A0A2G6HBW1-F1
#
_cell.length_a   1.000
_cell.length_b   1.000
_cell.length_c   1.000
_cell.angle_alpha   90.00
_cell.angle_beta   90.00
_cell.angle_gamma   90.00
#
_symmetry.space_group_name_H-M   'P 1'
#
loop_
_entity.id
_entity.type
_entity.pdbx_description
1 polymer ?
#
loop_
_entity_poly.entity_id
_entity_poly.type
_entity_poly.pdbx_seq_one_letter_code
_entity_poly.pdbx_strand_id
1 'polypeptide(L)'
;MTINQEKMWITLKEYVIITIALFIQALAWIAFLIPSEIVGGGITGLSGLLYFVTDIPMGIINLAFNVVLILISIKSLGKSFGIKTAYSLIIVSFFLTLLQSLITEPVVDDRFLS
;
A
#
# COMPACT_ATOMS: atom_id res chain seq x y z
N MET A 1 17.98 -25.42 -18.34
CA MET A 1 17.02 -24.88 -17.34
C MET A 1 15.65 -24.79 -18.03
N THR A 2 14.87 -25.85 -18.01
CA THR A 2 13.54 -25.89 -18.65
C THR A 2 12.56 -25.16 -17.74
N ILE A 3 12.31 -23.89 -18.04
CA ILE A 3 11.27 -23.11 -17.35
C ILE A 3 9.94 -23.77 -17.68
N ASN A 4 9.26 -24.29 -16.64
CA ASN A 4 7.95 -24.89 -16.78
C ASN A 4 6.94 -23.78 -17.11
N GLN A 5 6.44 -23.77 -18.35
CA GLN A 5 5.57 -22.73 -18.91
C GLN A 5 4.33 -22.47 -18.04
N GLU A 6 3.79 -23.51 -17.41
CA GLU A 6 2.64 -23.42 -16.52
C GLU A 6 2.92 -22.59 -15.25
N LYS A 7 4.08 -22.81 -14.62
CA LYS A 7 4.51 -22.02 -13.44
C LYS A 7 4.74 -20.56 -13.77
N MET A 8 5.29 -20.28 -14.96
CA MET A 8 5.54 -18.93 -15.43
C MET A 8 4.22 -18.17 -15.66
N TRP A 9 3.23 -18.82 -16.28
CA TRP A 9 1.91 -18.25 -16.50
C TRP A 9 1.18 -17.91 -15.20
N ILE A 10 1.22 -18.81 -14.21
CA ILE A 10 0.64 -18.59 -12.88
C ILE A 10 1.28 -17.37 -12.22
N THR A 11 2.61 -17.29 -12.24
CA THR A 11 3.35 -16.17 -11.63
C THR A 11 3.00 -14.85 -12.32
N LEU A 12 2.97 -14.82 -13.65
CA LEU A 12 2.57 -13.63 -14.41
C LEU A 12 1.16 -13.17 -14.03
N LYS A 13 0.20 -14.11 -13.98
CA LYS A 13 -1.18 -13.83 -13.60
C LYS A 13 -1.28 -13.24 -12.19
N GLU A 14 -0.50 -13.76 -11.23
CA GLU A 14 -0.44 -13.20 -9.87
C GLU A 14 0.02 -11.73 -9.87
N TYR A 15 1.12 -11.41 -10.57
CA TYR A 15 1.62 -10.03 -10.63
C TYR A 15 0.65 -9.08 -11.33
N VAL A 16 -0.05 -9.54 -12.36
CA VAL A 16 -1.09 -8.75 -13.03
C VAL A 16 -2.24 -8.45 -12.07
N ILE A 17 -2.75 -9.46 -11.35
CA ILE A 17 -3.83 -9.28 -10.37
C ILE A 17 -3.39 -8.31 -9.26
N ILE A 18 -2.18 -8.47 -8.73
CA ILE A 18 -1.63 -7.55 -7.72
C ILE A 18 -1.59 -6.13 -8.26
N THR A 19 -1.06 -5.94 -9.48
CA THR A 19 -0.92 -4.61 -10.08
C THR A 19 -2.28 -3.94 -10.27
N ILE A 20 -3.29 -4.67 -10.76
CA ILE A 20 -4.65 -4.14 -10.91
C ILE A 20 -5.25 -3.77 -9.55
N ALA A 21 -5.10 -4.62 -8.54
CA ALA A 21 -5.58 -4.31 -7.20
C ALA A 21 -4.94 -3.04 -6.62
N LEU A 22 -3.63 -2.86 -6.83
CA LEU A 22 -2.90 -1.67 -6.39
C LEU A 22 -3.30 -0.41 -7.15
N PHE A 23 -3.63 -0.53 -8.43
CA PHE A 23 -4.17 0.59 -9.21
C PHE A 23 -5.54 1.04 -8.66
N ILE A 24 -6.44 0.09 -8.39
CA ILE A 24 -7.74 0.38 -7.77
C ILE A 24 -7.56 0.99 -6.37
N GLN A 25 -6.62 0.47 -5.58
CA GLN A 25 -6.26 1.02 -4.28
C GLN A 25 -5.80 2.49 -4.40
N ALA A 26 -4.89 2.78 -5.34
CA ALA A 26 -4.37 4.13 -5.55
C ALA A 26 -5.47 5.10 -6.00
N LEU A 27 -6.37 4.66 -6.89
CA LEU A 27 -7.57 5.41 -7.28
C LEU A 27 -8.43 5.75 -6.07
N ALA A 28 -8.72 4.77 -5.21
CA ALA A 28 -9.53 4.99 -4.02
C ALA A 28 -8.89 6.00 -3.05
N TRP A 29 -7.57 5.94 -2.91
CA TRP A 29 -6.83 6.87 -2.06
C TRP A 29 -6.87 8.31 -2.57
N ILE A 30 -6.58 8.51 -3.85
CA ILE A 30 -6.51 9.86 -4.45
C ILE A 30 -7.91 10.47 -4.61
N ALA A 31 -8.90 9.68 -5.01
CA ALA A 31 -10.25 10.21 -5.27
C ALA A 31 -11.06 10.43 -3.98
N PHE A 32 -10.82 9.67 -2.91
CA PHE A 32 -11.67 9.68 -1.71
C PHE A 32 -10.89 9.97 -0.42
N LEU A 33 -9.89 9.15 -0.06
CA LEU A 33 -9.30 9.20 1.28
C LEU A 33 -8.46 10.47 1.51
N ILE A 34 -7.59 10.82 0.56
CA ILE A 34 -6.69 11.98 0.69
C ILE A 34 -7.47 13.30 0.74
N PRO A 35 -8.44 13.57 -0.16
CA PRO A 35 -9.24 14.79 -0.10
C PRO A 35 -10.08 14.92 1.18
N SER A 36 -10.47 13.78 1.76
CA SER A 36 -11.32 13.73 2.95
C SER A 36 -10.52 13.72 4.27
N GLU A 37 -9.18 13.87 4.21
CA GLU A 37 -8.27 13.74 5.37
C GLU A 37 -8.43 12.43 6.17
N ILE A 38 -8.98 11.39 5.53
CA ILE A 38 -9.18 10.08 6.15
C ILE A 38 -7.84 9.38 6.19
N VAL A 39 -7.29 9.22 7.40
CA VAL A 39 -6.07 8.47 7.61
C VAL A 39 -6.31 7.01 7.24
N GLY A 40 -5.44 6.46 6.39
CA GLY A 40 -5.49 5.05 6.01
C GLY A 40 -5.43 4.11 7.22
N GLY A 41 -6.26 3.06 7.21
CA GLY A 41 -6.26 2.03 8.24
C GLY A 41 -4.98 1.16 8.26
N GLY A 42 -4.80 0.38 9.33
CA GLY A 42 -3.64 -0.51 9.50
C GLY A 42 -2.53 0.09 10.35
N ILE A 43 -1.27 -0.24 10.05
CA ILE A 43 -0.11 0.14 10.86
C ILE A 43 0.16 1.65 10.78
N THR A 44 -0.07 2.27 9.62
CA THR A 44 0.03 3.72 9.45
C THR A 44 -0.99 4.43 10.34
N GLY A 45 -2.26 4.02 10.32
CA GLY A 45 -3.29 4.55 11.22
C GLY A 45 -2.99 4.30 12.70
N LEU A 46 -2.53 3.08 13.07
CA LEU A 46 -2.12 2.75 14.43
C LEU A 46 -0.94 3.63 14.91
N SER A 47 0.00 3.93 14.01
CA SER A 47 1.12 4.83 14.30
C SER A 47 0.65 6.26 14.54
N GLY A 48 -0.40 6.71 13.84
CA GLY A 48 -1.04 8.00 14.09
C GLY A 48 -1.69 8.05 15.48
N LEU A 49 -2.43 7.00 15.86
CA LEU A 49 -3.03 6.89 17.19
C LEU A 49 -1.96 6.90 18.30
N LEU A 50 -0.88 6.14 18.13
CA LEU A 50 0.20 6.11 19.10
C LEU A 50 0.96 7.44 19.18
N TYR A 51 1.13 8.14 18.06
CA TYR A 51 1.69 9.50 18.08
C TYR A 51 0.85 10.43 18.97
N PHE A 52 -0.49 10.40 18.86
CA PHE A 52 -1.37 11.22 19.69
C PHE A 52 -1.30 10.93 21.19
N VAL A 53 -0.86 9.72 21.58
CA VAL A 53 -0.78 9.31 22.99
C VAL A 53 0.64 9.43 23.55
N THR A 54 1.66 9.34 22.69
CA THR A 54 3.07 9.20 23.11
C THR A 54 3.97 10.35 22.68
N ASP A 55 3.51 11.25 21.81
CA ASP A 55 4.29 12.31 21.14
C ASP A 55 5.53 11.80 20.36
N ILE A 56 5.68 10.47 20.19
CA ILE A 56 6.77 9.88 19.40
C ILE A 56 6.44 10.07 17.92
N PRO A 57 7.33 10.65 17.11
CA PRO A 57 7.08 10.90 15.70
C PRO A 57 6.49 9.68 14.99
N MET A 58 5.31 9.87 14.37
CA MET A 58 4.56 8.80 13.69
C MET A 58 5.44 7.99 12.72
N GLY A 59 6.36 8.65 12.01
CA GLY A 59 7.28 7.98 11.09
C GLY A 59 8.16 6.92 11.75
N ILE A 60 8.62 7.15 12.98
CA ILE A 60 9.45 6.20 13.74
C ILE A 60 8.60 4.98 14.13
N ILE A 61 7.41 5.22 14.65
CA ILE A 61 6.46 4.17 15.04
C ILE A 61 6.11 3.31 13.82
N ASN A 62 5.76 3.97 12.71
CA ASN A 62 5.37 3.32 11.47
C ASN A 62 6.51 2.49 10.86
N LEU A 63 7.74 3.01 10.87
CA LEU A 63 8.90 2.29 10.38
C LEU A 63 9.18 1.05 11.24
N ALA A 64 9.16 1.19 12.57
CA ALA A 64 9.41 0.09 13.50
C ALA A 64 8.41 -1.06 13.28
N PHE A 65 7.11 -0.75 13.21
CA PHE A 65 6.09 -1.74 12.96
C PHE A 65 6.18 -2.39 11.57
N ASN A 66 6.42 -1.61 10.52
CA ASN A 66 6.57 -2.18 9.17
C ASN A 66 7.79 -3.09 9.05
N VAL A 67 8.91 -2.76 9.70
CA VAL A 67 10.09 -3.65 9.76
C VAL A 67 9.75 -4.95 10.47
N VAL A 68 9.06 -4.89 11.61
CA VAL A 68 8.62 -6.08 12.36
C VAL A 68 7.70 -6.95 11.50
N LEU A 69 6.74 -6.34 10.81
CA LEU A 69 5.84 -7.07 9.91
C LEU A 69 6.57 -7.71 8.73
N ILE A 70 7.55 -7.03 8.13
CA ILE A 70 8.37 -7.60 7.05
C ILE A 70 9.17 -8.81 7.56
N LEU A 71 9.77 -8.72 8.75
CA LEU A 71 10.49 -9.84 9.35
C LEU A 71 9.56 -11.04 9.63
N ILE A 72 8.38 -10.78 10.20
CA ILE A 72 7.37 -11.82 10.45
C ILE A 72 6.89 -12.44 9.14
N SER A 73 6.62 -11.63 8.12
CA SER A 73 6.10 -12.12 6.84
C SER A 73 7.14 -12.91 6.05
N ILE A 74 8.42 -12.53 6.09
CA ILE A 74 9.50 -13.36 5.53
C ILE A 74 9.61 -14.69 6.29
N LYS A 75 9.50 -14.68 7.62
CA LYS A 75 9.58 -15.90 8.45
C LYS A 75 8.38 -16.83 8.24
N SER A 76 7.17 -16.28 8.13
CA SER A 76 5.92 -17.05 8.11
C SER A 76 5.43 -17.40 6.71
N LEU A 77 5.61 -16.52 5.72
CA LEU A 77 5.13 -16.70 4.34
C LEU A 77 6.26 -16.95 3.33
N GLY A 78 7.52 -16.77 3.75
CA GLY A 78 8.70 -17.03 2.93
C GLY A 78 9.17 -15.84 2.09
N LYS A 79 10.37 -15.97 1.51
CA LYS A 79 11.05 -14.87 0.79
C LYS A 79 10.28 -14.36 -0.43
N SER A 80 9.54 -15.23 -1.13
CA SER A 80 8.74 -14.85 -2.29
C SER A 80 7.66 -13.82 -1.93
N PHE A 81 7.06 -13.96 -0.74
CA PHE A 81 6.08 -12.99 -0.25
C PHE A 81 6.72 -11.62 0.01
N GLY A 82 7.89 -11.58 0.66
CA GLY A 82 8.61 -10.32 0.90
C GLY A 82 8.97 -9.57 -0.39
N ILE A 83 9.38 -10.29 -1.44
CA ILE A 83 9.64 -9.70 -2.76
C ILE A 83 8.35 -9.13 -3.37
N LYS A 84 7.23 -9.85 -3.28
CA LYS A 84 5.92 -9.35 -3.74
C LYS A 84 5.49 -8.12 -2.95
N THR A 85 5.72 -8.07 -1.63
CA THR A 85 5.44 -6.89 -0.81
C THR A 85 6.26 -5.69 -1.26
N ALA A 86 7.57 -5.86 -1.49
CA ALA A 86 8.42 -4.79 -2.00
C ALA A 86 7.99 -4.31 -3.39
N TYR A 87 7.66 -5.23 -4.30
CA TYR A 87 7.07 -4.91 -5.60
C TYR A 87 5.79 -4.08 -5.45
N SER A 88 4.88 -4.51 -4.58
CA SER A 88 3.61 -3.81 -4.35
C SER A 88 3.81 -2.39 -3.83
N LEU A 89 4.77 -2.18 -2.92
CA LEU A 89 5.10 -0.85 -2.40
C LEU A 89 5.57 0.09 -3.52
N ILE A 90 6.44 -0.39 -4.41
CA ILE A 90 6.95 0.42 -5.53
C ILE A 90 5.80 0.78 -6.49
N ILE A 91 4.98 -0.21 -6.86
CA ILE A 91 3.89 -0.01 -7.82
C ILE A 91 2.80 0.91 -7.27
N VAL A 92 2.41 0.74 -5.99
CA VAL A 92 1.39 1.61 -5.39
C VAL A 92 1.92 3.04 -5.25
N SER A 93 3.18 3.24 -4.86
CA SER A 93 3.78 4.57 -4.83
C SER A 93 3.85 5.22 -6.21
N PHE A 94 4.18 4.44 -7.25
CA PHE A 94 4.16 4.93 -8.63
C PHE A 94 2.75 5.36 -9.05
N PHE A 95 1.73 4.52 -8.82
CA PHE A 95 0.35 4.86 -9.17
C PHE A 95 -0.17 6.04 -8.37
N LEU A 96 0.05 6.09 -7.05
CA LEU A 96 -0.34 7.25 -6.24
C LEU A 96 0.26 8.54 -6.81
N THR A 97 1.55 8.55 -7.12
CA THR A 97 2.23 9.72 -7.71
C THR A 97 1.64 10.10 -9.07
N LEU A 98 1.44 9.11 -9.95
CA LEU A 98 0.89 9.32 -11.29
C LEU A 98 -0.53 9.86 -11.23
N LEU A 99 -1.39 9.26 -10.41
CA LEU A 99 -2.78 9.65 -10.27
C LEU A 99 -2.95 10.98 -9.56
N GLN A 100 -2.11 11.29 -8.55
CA GLN A 100 -2.10 12.60 -7.90
C GLN A 100 -1.76 13.72 -8.88
N SER A 101 -0.87 13.46 -9.85
CA SER A 101 -0.54 14.43 -10.90
C SER A 101 -1.64 14.60 -11.95
N LEU A 102 -2.56 13.63 -12.07
CA LEU A 102 -3.65 13.65 -13.05
C LEU A 102 -4.99 14.13 -12.44
N ILE A 103 -5.19 13.87 -11.14
CA ILE A 103 -6.39 14.19 -10.38
C ILE A 103 -5.96 15.19 -9.30
N THR A 104 -5.95 16.46 -9.68
CA THR A 104 -5.52 17.58 -8.82
C THR A 104 -6.64 18.08 -7.92
N GLU A 105 -7.89 17.82 -8.27
CA GLU A 105 -9.08 18.29 -7.55
C GLU A 105 -9.89 17.10 -7.01
N PRO A 106 -10.49 17.22 -5.80
CA PRO A 106 -11.36 16.20 -5.25
C PRO A 106 -12.49 15.87 -6.22
N VAL A 107 -12.69 14.58 -6.53
CA VAL A 107 -13.78 14.17 -7.43
C VAL A 107 -15.16 14.36 -6.78
N VAL A 108 -15.20 14.48 -5.45
CA VAL A 108 -16.42 14.66 -4.65
C VAL A 108 -16.25 15.89 -3.75
N ASP A 109 -17.15 16.86 -3.92
CA ASP A 109 -17.15 18.17 -3.23
C ASP A 109 -18.12 18.20 -2.01
N ASP A 110 -18.66 17.04 -1.62
CA ASP A 110 -19.78 16.94 -0.68
C ASP A 110 -19.36 16.54 0.74
N ARG A 111 -19.95 17.22 1.74
CA ARG A 111 -19.60 17.20 3.18
C ARG A 111 -19.88 15.87 3.90
N PHE A 112 -20.21 14.81 3.17
CA PHE A 112 -20.55 13.50 3.75
C PHE A 112 -19.32 12.63 4.08
N LEU A 113 -18.18 12.93 3.47
CA LEU A 113 -16.91 12.23 3.74
C LEU A 113 -15.84 13.14 4.38
N SER A 114 -16.06 14.45 4.45
CA SER A 114 -15.23 15.38 5.24
C SER A 114 -15.52 15.31 6.74
#